data_AF-A0A381YWR8-F1
#
_entry.id   AF-A0A381YWR8-F1
#
_cell.length_a   1.000
_cell.length_b   1.000
_cell.length_c   1.000
_cell.angle_alpha   90.00
_cell.angle_beta   90.00
_cell.angle_gamma   90.00
#
_symmetry.space_group_name_H-M   'P 1'
#
loop_
_entity.id
_entity.type
_entity.pdbx_description
1 polymer ?
#
loop_
_entity_poly.entity_id
_entity_poly.type
_entity_poly.pdbx_seq_one_letter_code
_entity_poly.pdbx_strand_id
1 'polypeptide(L)'
;MQKEDADLVCLQEVRAQVQDIESQKFWPEPYFCFYFPAQKKGYSGVAIFSKFKPKQVIEGFNSKEFDCEGRYLELVFNNFSIASVYFPSGSSGEVRQDAKYRFLAEFEIKLRTMQKFQNPFIFCGDVNIVHKEIDIRNWKANQKNSGCLPEERAWLDKIFNRLGYVDGFRVINQNPNEYTWWSNRGKAWENNVGWRIDYQITTPDFKDSIVQSSIYKDERFSDHAPLLIDYEYSL
;
A
#
# COMPACT_ATOMS: atom_id res chain seq x y z
N MET A 1 -6.81 -4.77 14.23
CA MET A 1 -5.81 -3.81 14.76
C MET A 1 -5.53 -4.02 16.24
N GLN A 2 -6.48 -3.81 17.17
CA GLN A 2 -6.22 -3.97 18.61
C GLN A 2 -5.79 -5.40 19.00
N LYS A 3 -6.44 -6.42 18.44
CA LYS A 3 -6.06 -7.84 18.66
C LYS A 3 -4.66 -8.17 18.14
N GLU A 4 -4.28 -7.57 17.02
CA GLU A 4 -2.95 -7.73 16.40
C GLU A 4 -1.88 -6.86 17.07
N ASP A 5 -2.26 -6.02 18.05
CA ASP A 5 -1.41 -5.05 18.73
C ASP A 5 -0.53 -4.19 17.79
N ALA A 6 -1.01 -3.91 16.57
CA ALA A 6 -0.21 -3.20 15.57
C ALA A 6 0.12 -1.77 16.01
N ASP A 7 1.38 -1.35 15.91
CA ASP A 7 1.81 0.01 16.27
C ASP A 7 1.37 1.08 15.28
N LEU A 8 1.41 0.72 14.00
CA LEU A 8 1.04 1.53 12.86
C LEU A 8 0.10 0.73 11.95
N VAL A 9 -1.01 1.33 11.52
CA VAL A 9 -1.95 0.71 10.58
C VAL A 9 -2.23 1.68 9.44
N CYS A 10 -1.89 1.28 8.21
CA CYS A 10 -2.16 2.05 7.01
C CYS A 10 -3.41 1.49 6.32
N LEU A 11 -4.42 2.33 6.11
CA LEU A 11 -5.61 1.98 5.34
C LEU A 11 -5.64 2.73 4.01
N GLN A 12 -6.10 2.04 2.98
CA GLN A 12 -6.37 2.58 1.66
C GLN A 12 -7.85 2.40 1.34
N GLU A 13 -8.35 3.22 0.43
CA GLU A 13 -9.72 3.14 -0.06
C GLU A 13 -10.78 3.23 1.05
N VAL A 14 -10.61 4.19 1.96
CA VAL A 14 -11.53 4.40 3.08
C VAL A 14 -12.94 4.77 2.61
N ARG A 15 -13.06 5.46 1.47
CA ARG A 15 -14.30 5.84 0.77
C ARG A 15 -15.31 6.59 1.65
N ALA A 16 -14.84 7.31 2.66
CA ALA A 16 -15.65 8.11 3.55
C ALA A 16 -15.29 9.60 3.45
N GLN A 17 -16.19 10.48 3.85
CA GLN A 17 -15.85 11.87 4.18
C GLN A 17 -15.57 11.97 5.68
N VAL A 18 -14.87 13.03 6.12
CA VAL A 18 -14.53 13.21 7.55
C VAL A 18 -15.78 13.14 8.43
N GLN A 19 -16.85 13.81 8.00
CA GLN A 19 -18.17 13.82 8.65
C GLN A 19 -18.82 12.42 8.80
N ASP A 20 -18.46 11.45 7.96
CA ASP A 20 -19.05 10.10 8.01
C ASP A 20 -18.38 9.23 9.10
N ILE A 21 -17.20 9.65 9.59
CA ILE A 21 -16.37 8.86 10.51
C ILE A 21 -16.06 9.56 11.83
N GLU A 22 -16.73 10.67 12.21
CA GLU A 22 -16.36 11.48 13.39
C GLU A 22 -16.50 10.77 14.76
N SER A 23 -17.19 9.63 14.82
CA SER A 23 -17.41 8.92 16.09
C SER A 23 -16.16 8.15 16.56
N GLN A 24 -16.00 7.99 17.88
CA GLN A 24 -14.94 7.18 18.51
C GLN A 24 -14.87 5.73 18.00
N LYS A 25 -15.95 5.19 17.40
CA LYS A 25 -15.93 3.87 16.77
C LYS A 25 -14.88 3.77 15.65
N PHE A 26 -14.64 4.86 14.92
CA PHE A 26 -13.67 4.93 13.83
C PHE A 26 -12.34 5.58 14.23
N TRP A 27 -12.28 6.14 15.45
CA TRP A 27 -11.10 6.77 16.04
C TRP A 27 -10.78 6.10 17.38
N PRO A 28 -10.41 4.80 17.37
CA PRO A 28 -10.30 4.03 18.59
C PRO A 28 -9.03 4.38 19.37
N GLU A 29 -9.15 4.52 20.68
CA GLU A 29 -8.00 4.52 21.58
C GLU A 29 -7.25 3.17 21.52
N PRO A 30 -5.90 3.15 21.69
CA PRO A 30 -5.01 4.28 21.99
C PRO A 30 -4.42 4.97 20.74
N TYR A 31 -5.07 4.89 19.57
CA TYR A 31 -4.47 5.35 18.33
C TYR A 31 -4.76 6.83 18.05
N PHE A 32 -3.71 7.57 17.71
CA PHE A 32 -3.84 8.77 16.90
C PHE A 32 -4.26 8.37 15.49
N CYS A 33 -5.34 8.95 14.99
CA CYS A 33 -5.88 8.65 13.67
C CYS A 33 -5.67 9.85 12.74
N PHE A 34 -5.13 9.60 11.56
CA PHE A 34 -4.88 10.60 10.53
C PHE A 34 -5.58 10.15 9.26
N TYR A 35 -6.30 11.05 8.60
CA TYR A 35 -7.12 10.71 7.44
C TYR A 35 -7.05 11.80 6.37
N PHE A 36 -6.73 11.39 5.14
CA PHE A 36 -6.78 12.26 3.98
C PHE A 36 -7.86 11.78 2.99
N PRO A 37 -9.05 12.39 2.98
CA PRO A 37 -10.16 12.00 2.11
C PRO A 37 -9.94 12.44 0.66
N ALA A 38 -10.58 11.73 -0.27
CA ALA A 38 -10.79 12.29 -1.60
C ALA A 38 -11.86 13.40 -1.57
N GLN A 39 -11.74 14.38 -2.46
CA GLN A 39 -12.78 15.41 -2.66
C GLN A 39 -14.08 14.81 -3.20
N LYS A 40 -13.98 13.76 -4.02
CA LYS A 40 -15.13 13.01 -4.51
C LYS A 40 -15.68 12.13 -3.39
N LYS A 41 -16.95 12.31 -3.02
CA LYS A 41 -17.63 11.50 -2.02
C LYS A 41 -17.65 10.01 -2.41
N GLY A 42 -17.47 9.12 -1.44
CA GLY A 42 -17.52 7.66 -1.66
C GLY A 42 -16.35 7.09 -2.45
N TYR A 43 -15.23 7.82 -2.56
CA TYR A 43 -14.11 7.46 -3.43
C TYR A 43 -12.77 7.54 -2.69
N SER A 44 -11.88 6.58 -2.96
CA SER A 44 -10.47 6.60 -2.51
C SER A 44 -10.32 6.96 -1.02
N GLY A 45 -9.36 7.81 -0.65
CA GLY A 45 -9.06 8.19 0.73
C GLY A 45 -8.08 7.22 1.40
N VAL A 46 -7.13 7.75 2.15
CA VAL A 46 -6.12 6.98 2.89
C VAL A 46 -6.05 7.42 4.34
N ALA A 47 -5.83 6.47 5.25
CA ALA A 47 -5.68 6.74 6.68
C ALA A 47 -4.43 6.08 7.26
N ILE A 48 -3.92 6.64 8.35
CA ILE A 48 -2.90 6.02 9.19
C ILE A 48 -3.34 6.11 10.65
N PHE A 49 -3.37 4.97 11.33
CA PHE A 49 -3.51 4.88 12.78
C PHE A 49 -2.13 4.65 13.38
N SER A 50 -1.81 5.37 14.45
CA SER A 50 -0.51 5.29 15.11
C SER A 50 -0.68 5.33 16.62
N LYS A 51 -0.06 4.42 17.36
CA LYS A 51 0.05 4.54 18.83
C LYS A 51 0.96 5.71 19.25
N PHE A 52 1.78 6.22 18.33
CA PHE A 52 2.77 7.26 18.58
C PHE A 52 2.39 8.57 17.89
N LYS A 53 2.67 9.69 18.55
CA LYS A 53 2.44 11.01 17.95
C LYS A 53 3.55 11.34 16.94
N PRO A 54 3.24 11.60 15.65
CA PRO A 54 4.24 11.98 14.67
C PRO A 54 4.71 13.43 14.89
N LYS A 55 5.89 13.76 14.37
CA LYS A 55 6.41 15.13 14.33
C LYS A 55 5.68 15.98 13.31
N GLN A 56 5.33 15.38 12.18
CA GLN A 56 4.66 16.04 11.07
C GLN A 56 3.74 15.05 10.36
N VAL A 57 2.64 15.58 9.86
CA VAL A 57 1.70 14.89 8.98
C VAL A 57 1.78 15.57 7.61
N ILE A 58 1.91 14.78 6.54
CA ILE A 58 1.97 15.28 5.16
C ILE A 58 0.80 14.66 4.39
N GLU A 59 -0.10 15.53 3.90
CA GLU A 59 -1.25 15.16 3.09
C GLU A 59 -0.96 15.41 1.61
N GLY A 60 -1.15 14.40 0.77
CA GLY A 60 -0.76 14.46 -0.64
C GLY A 60 0.75 14.40 -0.86
N PHE A 61 1.16 14.40 -2.13
CA PHE A 61 2.57 14.32 -2.51
C PHE A 61 2.96 15.37 -3.55
N ASN A 62 2.24 16.51 -3.55
CA ASN A 62 2.37 17.63 -4.47
C ASN A 62 2.01 17.27 -5.92
N SER A 63 1.03 16.38 -6.10
CA SER A 63 0.48 16.05 -7.40
C SER A 63 -0.74 16.90 -7.72
N LYS A 64 -0.67 17.65 -8.83
CA LYS A 64 -1.83 18.43 -9.33
C LYS A 64 -3.00 17.54 -9.74
N GLU A 65 -2.73 16.33 -10.23
CA GLU A 65 -3.76 15.41 -10.71
C GLU A 65 -4.32 14.56 -9.58
N PHE A 66 -3.49 14.09 -8.65
CA PHE A 66 -3.87 13.01 -7.73
C PHE A 66 -4.12 13.43 -6.29
N ASP A 67 -3.68 14.60 -5.84
CA ASP A 67 -3.89 15.01 -4.44
C ASP A 67 -5.38 15.20 -4.12
N CYS A 68 -6.19 15.61 -5.10
CA CYS A 68 -7.65 15.69 -4.92
C CYS A 68 -8.34 14.31 -4.76
N GLU A 69 -7.65 13.23 -5.13
CA GLU A 69 -8.13 11.86 -4.97
C GLU A 69 -7.77 11.25 -3.60
N GLY A 70 -7.05 11.95 -2.71
CA GLY A 70 -6.77 11.45 -1.36
C GLY A 70 -5.98 10.14 -1.34
N ARG A 71 -4.88 10.08 -2.11
CA ARG A 71 -4.12 8.83 -2.37
C ARG A 71 -2.84 8.66 -1.57
N TYR A 72 -2.42 9.67 -0.83
CA TYR A 72 -1.15 9.67 -0.11
C TYR A 72 -1.28 10.41 1.21
N LEU A 73 -0.84 9.76 2.29
CA LEU A 73 -0.73 10.34 3.62
C LEU A 73 0.56 9.80 4.24
N GLU A 74 1.37 10.68 4.81
CA GLU A 74 2.66 10.34 5.41
C GLU A 74 2.77 10.89 6.83
N LEU A 75 3.24 10.04 7.75
CA LEU A 75 3.62 10.40 9.10
C LEU A 75 5.14 10.43 9.21
N VAL A 76 5.68 11.54 9.67
CA VAL A 76 7.12 11.74 9.87
C VAL A 76 7.45 11.58 11.35
N PHE A 77 8.36 10.67 11.67
CA PHE A 77 8.90 10.44 13.01
C PHE A 77 10.33 10.98 13.12
N ASN A 78 10.99 10.74 14.27
CA ASN A 78 12.38 11.16 14.48
C ASN A 78 13.34 10.49 13.51
N ASN A 79 13.16 9.18 13.31
CA ASN A 79 14.16 8.32 12.68
C ASN A 79 13.70 7.78 11.31
N PHE A 80 12.41 7.91 10.97
CA PHE A 80 11.87 7.45 9.70
C PHE A 80 10.54 8.12 9.38
N SER A 81 10.02 7.88 8.17
CA SER A 81 8.66 8.24 7.79
C SER A 81 7.91 7.01 7.27
N ILE A 82 6.59 6.98 7.50
CA ILE A 82 5.71 5.94 6.97
C ILE A 82 4.56 6.57 6.20
N ALA A 83 4.21 5.99 5.05
CA ALA A 83 3.08 6.45 4.25
C ALA A 83 2.06 5.35 3.97
N SER A 84 0.79 5.75 3.90
CA SER A 84 -0.30 4.97 3.31
C SER A 84 -0.53 5.49 1.89
N VAL A 85 -0.45 4.60 0.90
CA VAL A 85 -0.51 4.99 -0.52
C VAL A 85 -1.49 4.11 -1.28
N TYR A 86 -2.42 4.73 -2.00
CA TYR A 86 -3.37 4.03 -2.85
C TYR A 86 -3.13 4.35 -4.32
N PHE A 87 -2.54 3.42 -5.06
CA PHE A 87 -2.25 3.61 -6.48
C PHE A 87 -3.54 3.48 -7.30
N PRO A 88 -3.72 4.27 -8.38
CA PRO A 88 -4.86 4.10 -9.26
C PRO A 88 -4.91 2.69 -9.88
N SER A 89 -6.08 2.07 -9.89
CA SER A 89 -6.34 0.92 -10.76
C SER A 89 -6.62 1.39 -12.19
N GLY A 90 -6.10 0.66 -13.18
CA GLY A 90 -6.35 0.88 -14.61
C GLY A 90 -7.40 -0.07 -15.19
N SER A 91 -8.03 -0.91 -14.37
CA SER A 91 -8.93 -1.98 -14.84
C SER A 91 -10.23 -1.50 -15.49
N SER A 92 -10.59 -0.22 -15.34
CA SER A 92 -11.82 0.35 -15.90
C SER A 92 -11.64 0.95 -17.30
N GLY A 93 -10.48 0.80 -17.92
CA GLY A 93 -10.22 1.19 -19.31
C GLY A 93 -9.00 2.09 -19.49
N GLU A 94 -8.69 2.39 -20.76
CA GLU A 94 -7.45 3.08 -21.18
C GLU A 94 -7.21 4.39 -20.45
N VAL A 95 -8.24 5.24 -20.29
CA VAL A 95 -8.12 6.54 -19.59
C VAL A 95 -7.60 6.37 -18.16
N ARG A 96 -8.05 5.32 -17.44
CA ARG A 96 -7.58 5.05 -16.08
C ARG A 96 -6.24 4.34 -16.05
N GLN A 97 -5.92 3.53 -17.06
CA GLN A 97 -4.58 2.98 -17.22
C GLN A 97 -3.55 4.09 -17.48
N ASP A 98 -3.87 5.08 -18.31
CA ASP A 98 -2.99 6.23 -18.56
C ASP A 98 -2.79 7.08 -17.30
N ALA A 99 -3.86 7.30 -16.53
CA ALA A 99 -3.77 7.96 -15.22
C ALA A 99 -2.87 7.18 -14.26
N LYS A 100 -2.99 5.85 -14.22
CA LYS A 100 -2.08 4.99 -13.45
C LYS A 100 -0.63 5.19 -13.89
N TYR A 101 -0.32 5.19 -15.18
CA TYR A 101 1.05 5.40 -15.64
C TYR A 101 1.61 6.79 -15.28
N ARG A 102 0.79 7.85 -15.33
CA ARG A 102 1.19 9.18 -14.84
C ARG A 102 1.48 9.17 -13.34
N PHE A 103 0.63 8.51 -12.55
CA PHE A 103 0.86 8.32 -11.12
C PHE A 103 2.18 7.58 -10.86
N LEU A 104 2.45 6.48 -11.56
CA LEU A 104 3.69 5.72 -11.43
C LEU A 104 4.93 6.57 -11.74
N ALA A 105 4.85 7.45 -12.74
CA ALA A 105 5.93 8.36 -13.10
C ALA A 105 6.17 9.43 -12.01
N GLU A 106 5.12 10.08 -11.51
CA GLU A 106 5.23 11.07 -10.43
C GLU A 106 5.70 10.45 -9.13
N PHE A 107 5.20 9.26 -8.78
CA PHE A 107 5.60 8.57 -7.55
C PHE A 107 7.05 8.09 -7.60
N GLU A 108 7.54 7.67 -8.77
CA GLU A 108 8.96 7.35 -8.94
C GLU A 108 9.85 8.57 -8.62
N ILE A 109 9.43 9.79 -8.98
CA ILE A 109 10.17 11.02 -8.63
C ILE A 109 10.23 11.19 -7.11
N LYS A 110 9.13 10.93 -6.40
CA LYS A 110 9.13 10.96 -4.93
C LYS A 110 10.08 9.91 -4.35
N LEU A 111 10.04 8.67 -4.83
CA LEU A 111 10.96 7.61 -4.37
C LEU A 111 12.43 7.97 -4.60
N ARG A 112 12.77 8.57 -5.75
CA ARG A 112 14.14 9.07 -6.00
C ARG A 112 14.53 10.20 -5.05
N THR A 113 13.58 11.06 -4.71
CA THR A 113 13.79 12.18 -3.78
C THR A 113 14.06 11.66 -2.37
N MET A 114 13.28 10.70 -1.89
CA MET A 114 13.49 10.06 -0.58
C MET A 114 14.87 9.39 -0.51
N GLN A 115 15.25 8.66 -1.57
CA GLN A 115 16.56 8.02 -1.65
C GLN A 115 17.71 9.04 -1.63
N LYS A 116 17.57 10.17 -2.34
CA LYS A 116 18.58 11.23 -2.35
C LYS A 116 18.84 11.84 -0.97
N PHE A 117 17.79 11.96 -0.15
CA PHE A 117 17.90 12.51 1.20
C PHE A 117 18.27 11.46 2.25
N GLN A 118 18.38 10.18 1.88
CA GLN A 118 18.70 9.08 2.79
C GLN A 118 17.76 9.04 4.01
N ASN A 119 16.50 9.40 3.80
CA ASN A 119 15.49 9.34 4.85
C ASN A 119 14.94 7.90 4.89
N PRO A 120 15.08 7.17 6.02
CA PRO A 120 14.44 5.87 6.15
C PRO A 120 12.93 6.01 5.93
N PHE A 121 12.40 5.23 5.00
CA PHE A 121 11.03 5.38 4.55
C PHE A 121 10.37 4.03 4.31
N ILE A 122 9.13 3.90 4.76
CA ILE A 122 8.23 2.78 4.49
C ILE A 122 7.01 3.35 3.79
N PHE A 123 6.56 2.77 2.69
CA PHE A 123 5.19 2.98 2.24
C PHE A 123 4.42 1.67 2.21
N CYS A 124 3.27 1.68 2.86
CA CYS A 124 2.26 0.65 2.85
C CYS A 124 1.23 1.02 1.77
N GLY A 125 1.00 0.15 0.80
CA GLY A 125 0.03 0.49 -0.24
C GLY A 125 -0.50 -0.67 -1.05
N ASP A 126 -1.74 -0.50 -1.47
CA ASP A 126 -2.29 -1.16 -2.65
C ASP A 126 -1.69 -0.49 -3.89
N VAL A 127 -0.71 -1.17 -4.48
CA VAL A 127 0.01 -0.73 -5.68
C VAL A 127 -0.77 -1.08 -6.96
N ASN A 128 -1.81 -1.91 -6.86
CA ASN A 128 -2.56 -2.42 -8.00
C ASN A 128 -1.68 -3.12 -9.05
N ILE A 129 -0.52 -3.68 -8.68
CA ILE A 129 0.43 -4.34 -9.60
C ILE A 129 1.00 -5.59 -8.94
N VAL A 130 1.03 -6.71 -9.66
CA VAL A 130 1.74 -7.93 -9.26
C VAL A 130 3.16 -7.87 -9.81
N HIS A 131 4.18 -8.23 -9.02
CA HIS A 131 5.57 -8.14 -9.49
C HIS A 131 5.96 -9.31 -10.38
N LYS A 132 5.81 -10.54 -9.89
CA LYS A 132 6.30 -11.77 -10.52
C LYS A 132 5.18 -12.80 -10.69
N GLU A 133 5.44 -13.87 -11.44
CA GLU A 133 4.47 -14.96 -11.66
C GLU A 133 4.00 -15.61 -10.34
N ILE A 134 4.86 -15.66 -9.32
CA ILE A 134 4.53 -16.15 -7.98
C ILE A 134 3.46 -15.31 -7.27
N ASP A 135 3.27 -14.06 -7.67
CA ASP A 135 2.40 -13.07 -7.02
C ASP A 135 0.97 -13.09 -7.55
N ILE A 136 0.62 -14.01 -8.45
CA ILE A 136 -0.73 -14.05 -9.04
C ILE A 136 -1.14 -15.43 -9.50
N ARG A 137 -2.40 -15.78 -9.25
CA ARG A 137 -3.02 -16.95 -9.88
C ARG A 137 -3.39 -16.66 -11.33
N ASN A 138 -3.11 -17.60 -12.23
CA ASN A 138 -3.39 -17.50 -13.66
C ASN A 138 -2.57 -16.41 -14.39
N TRP A 139 -1.29 -16.27 -14.05
CA TRP A 139 -0.34 -15.32 -14.66
C TRP A 139 -0.47 -15.20 -16.19
N LYS A 140 -0.41 -16.32 -16.91
CA LYS A 140 -0.44 -16.35 -18.40
C LYS A 140 -1.66 -15.64 -19.00
N ALA A 141 -2.83 -15.79 -18.37
CA ALA A 141 -4.07 -15.19 -18.86
C ALA A 141 -4.16 -13.69 -18.54
N ASN A 142 -3.41 -13.21 -17.54
CA ASN A 142 -3.51 -11.84 -17.05
C ASN A 142 -2.43 -10.90 -17.59
N GLN A 143 -1.49 -11.37 -18.40
CA GLN A 143 -0.41 -10.52 -18.94
C GLN A 143 -0.88 -9.34 -19.80
N LYS A 144 -2.15 -9.31 -20.19
CA LYS A 144 -2.79 -8.22 -20.96
C LYS A 144 -3.79 -7.40 -20.12
N ASN A 145 -3.89 -7.67 -18.83
CA ASN A 145 -4.81 -7.01 -17.92
C ASN A 145 -4.05 -6.04 -17.02
N SER A 146 -4.67 -4.89 -16.73
CA SER A 146 -4.16 -3.93 -15.74
C SER A 146 -3.83 -4.63 -14.43
N GLY A 147 -2.68 -4.27 -13.87
CA GLY A 147 -2.05 -4.87 -12.72
C GLY A 147 -1.08 -6.01 -13.03
N CYS A 148 -1.03 -6.52 -14.26
CA CYS A 148 -0.09 -7.55 -14.69
C CYS A 148 0.50 -7.25 -16.08
N LEU A 149 0.43 -5.99 -16.53
CA LEU A 149 1.03 -5.57 -17.79
C LEU A 149 2.57 -5.58 -17.69
N PRO A 150 3.29 -5.89 -18.79
CA PRO A 150 4.76 -5.86 -18.80
C PRO A 150 5.36 -4.55 -18.29
N GLU A 151 4.78 -3.41 -18.63
CA GLU A 151 5.24 -2.08 -18.26
C GLU A 151 5.07 -1.80 -16.77
N GLU A 152 3.98 -2.26 -16.18
CA GLU A 152 3.71 -2.17 -14.75
C GLU A 152 4.70 -3.02 -13.93
N ARG A 153 4.99 -4.23 -14.40
CA ARG A 153 6.00 -5.10 -13.78
C ARG A 153 7.40 -4.52 -13.91
N ALA A 154 7.73 -3.96 -15.07
CA ALA A 154 8.99 -3.28 -15.30
C ALA A 154 9.19 -2.07 -14.36
N TRP A 155 8.09 -1.40 -13.97
CA TRP A 155 8.15 -0.37 -12.94
C TRP A 155 8.57 -0.95 -11.58
N LEU A 156 7.95 -2.04 -11.12
CA LEU A 156 8.38 -2.72 -9.89
C LEU A 156 9.81 -3.26 -9.96
N ASP A 157 10.23 -3.83 -11.11
CA ASP A 157 11.62 -4.22 -11.33
C ASP A 157 12.59 -3.04 -11.16
N LYS A 158 12.20 -1.85 -11.63
CA LYS A 158 13.00 -0.64 -11.47
C LYS A 158 13.08 -0.21 -10.01
N ILE A 159 11.95 -0.21 -9.29
CA ILE A 159 11.90 0.14 -7.87
C ILE A 159 12.81 -0.78 -7.04
N PHE A 160 12.66 -2.11 -7.20
CA PHE A 160 13.40 -3.06 -6.38
C PHE A 160 14.85 -3.27 -6.83
N ASN A 161 15.10 -3.40 -8.14
CA ASN A 161 16.44 -3.79 -8.61
C ASN A 161 17.35 -2.60 -8.91
N ARG A 162 16.79 -1.44 -9.32
CA ARG A 162 17.60 -0.27 -9.73
C ARG A 162 17.62 0.83 -8.68
N LEU A 163 16.48 1.10 -8.03
CA LEU A 163 16.42 2.05 -6.92
C LEU A 163 16.75 1.39 -5.58
N GLY A 164 16.80 0.06 -5.51
CA GLY A 164 17.24 -0.67 -4.32
C GLY A 164 16.23 -0.67 -3.17
N TYR A 165 14.97 -0.29 -3.42
CA TYR A 165 13.91 -0.47 -2.44
C TYR A 165 13.69 -1.96 -2.15
N VAL A 166 13.11 -2.25 -1.00
CA VAL A 166 12.91 -3.61 -0.50
C VAL A 166 11.42 -3.93 -0.46
N ASP A 167 11.03 -5.06 -1.03
CA ASP A 167 9.69 -5.66 -0.82
C ASP A 167 9.71 -6.38 0.54
N GLY A 168 9.12 -5.76 1.56
CA GLY A 168 9.22 -6.25 2.94
C GLY A 168 8.64 -7.66 3.10
N PHE A 169 7.56 -8.00 2.39
CA PHE A 169 6.97 -9.33 2.46
C PHE A 169 7.94 -10.39 1.96
N ARG A 170 8.62 -10.10 0.84
CA ARG A 170 9.62 -10.96 0.20
C ARG A 170 11.01 -10.87 0.83
N VAL A 171 11.18 -10.26 2.00
CA VAL A 171 12.39 -10.49 2.81
C VAL A 171 12.29 -11.84 3.52
N ILE A 172 11.12 -12.14 4.09
CA ILE A 172 10.89 -13.36 4.89
C ILE A 172 10.20 -14.45 4.07
N ASN A 173 9.15 -14.12 3.32
CA ASN A 173 8.28 -15.12 2.70
C ASN A 173 8.52 -15.25 1.18
N GLN A 174 9.08 -16.39 0.76
CA GLN A 174 9.29 -16.73 -0.67
C GLN A 174 8.24 -17.72 -1.22
N ASN A 175 7.21 -18.05 -0.45
CA ASN A 175 6.26 -19.10 -0.83
C ASN A 175 5.29 -18.61 -1.92
N PRO A 176 4.83 -19.53 -2.78
CA PRO A 176 3.76 -19.27 -3.74
C PRO A 176 2.39 -19.28 -3.07
N ASN A 177 1.37 -18.80 -3.79
CA ASN A 177 -0.03 -18.80 -3.36
C ASN A 177 -0.36 -17.87 -2.17
N GLU A 178 0.55 -16.94 -1.88
CA GLU A 178 0.37 -15.86 -0.91
C GLU A 178 -0.07 -14.60 -1.63
N TYR A 179 -1.36 -14.30 -1.53
CA TYR A 179 -2.03 -13.22 -2.24
C TYR A 179 -2.70 -12.28 -1.24
N THR A 180 -2.90 -11.02 -1.62
CA THR A 180 -3.51 -10.00 -0.78
C THR A 180 -4.83 -9.49 -1.31
N TRP A 181 -5.22 -9.84 -2.54
CA TRP A 181 -6.49 -9.45 -3.16
C TRP A 181 -7.15 -10.61 -3.91
N TRP A 182 -8.48 -10.68 -3.83
CA TRP A 182 -9.31 -11.62 -4.58
C TRP A 182 -10.57 -10.94 -5.10
N SER A 183 -10.87 -11.13 -6.38
CA SER A 183 -12.10 -10.61 -6.97
C SER A 183 -13.35 -11.09 -6.24
N ASN A 184 -14.33 -10.19 -6.06
CA ASN A 184 -15.67 -10.55 -5.57
C ASN A 184 -16.48 -11.38 -6.58
N ARG A 185 -15.95 -11.65 -7.79
CA ARG A 185 -16.62 -12.45 -8.81
C ARG A 185 -16.34 -13.95 -8.60
N GLY A 186 -17.40 -14.73 -8.62
CA GLY A 186 -17.32 -16.19 -8.51
C GLY A 186 -16.73 -16.64 -7.18
N LYS A 187 -15.94 -17.72 -7.21
CA LYS A 187 -15.36 -18.37 -6.03
C LYS A 187 -13.85 -18.08 -5.92
N ALA A 188 -13.43 -16.84 -6.19
CA ALA A 188 -12.00 -16.49 -6.26
C ALA A 188 -11.30 -16.71 -4.92
N TRP A 189 -11.89 -16.27 -3.81
CA TRP A 189 -11.33 -16.50 -2.46
C TRP A 189 -11.22 -18.00 -2.13
N GLU A 190 -12.32 -18.74 -2.28
CA GLU A 190 -12.39 -20.18 -1.97
C GLU A 190 -11.37 -21.02 -2.78
N ASN A 191 -11.15 -20.65 -4.05
CA ASN A 191 -10.22 -21.35 -4.94
C ASN A 191 -8.82 -20.74 -4.95
N ASN A 192 -8.55 -19.78 -4.07
CA ASN A 192 -7.31 -19.00 -4.00
C ASN A 192 -6.87 -18.43 -5.37
N VAL A 193 -7.81 -17.87 -6.14
CA VAL A 193 -7.55 -17.12 -7.37
C VAL A 193 -7.27 -15.67 -7.02
N GLY A 194 -6.10 -15.43 -6.44
CA GLY A 194 -5.70 -14.14 -5.89
C GLY A 194 -4.50 -13.50 -6.58
N TRP A 195 -4.26 -12.25 -6.21
CA TRP A 195 -3.16 -11.40 -6.64
C TRP A 195 -2.49 -10.81 -5.39
N ARG A 196 -1.17 -10.68 -5.37
CA ARG A 196 -0.44 -9.91 -4.37
C ARG A 196 -0.15 -8.53 -4.95
N ILE A 197 -0.95 -7.57 -4.55
CA ILE A 197 -0.88 -6.18 -5.01
C ILE A 197 -0.69 -5.17 -3.88
N ASP A 198 -0.71 -5.65 -2.64
CA ASP A 198 -0.46 -4.88 -1.44
C ASP A 198 0.98 -5.13 -0.97
N TYR A 199 1.69 -4.05 -0.66
CA TYR A 199 3.09 -4.10 -0.29
C TYR A 199 3.37 -3.18 0.90
N GLN A 200 4.38 -3.54 1.69
CA GLN A 200 5.19 -2.55 2.39
C GLN A 200 6.53 -2.49 1.69
N ILE A 201 6.81 -1.36 1.04
CA ILE A 201 8.04 -1.12 0.31
C ILE A 201 8.89 -0.17 1.13
N THR A 202 10.11 -0.59 1.46
CA THR A 202 10.99 0.13 2.39
C THR A 202 12.28 0.57 1.72
N THR A 203 12.94 1.57 2.29
CA THR A 203 14.37 1.78 2.01
C THR A 203 15.19 0.59 2.55
N PRO A 204 16.43 0.38 2.04
CA PRO A 204 17.31 -0.71 2.49
C PRO A 204 17.54 -0.77 4.00
N ASP A 205 17.44 0.36 4.70
CA ASP A 205 17.71 0.50 6.14
C ASP A 205 16.84 -0.40 7.02
N PHE A 206 15.66 -0.80 6.53
CA PHE A 206 14.74 -1.69 7.24
C PHE A 206 14.93 -3.16 6.94
N LYS A 207 15.78 -3.53 5.97
CA LYS A 207 15.83 -4.90 5.46
C LYS A 207 16.15 -5.91 6.57
N ASP A 208 17.14 -5.59 7.40
CA ASP A 208 17.63 -6.49 8.45
C ASP A 208 16.79 -6.41 9.73
N SER A 209 15.89 -5.41 9.85
CA SER A 209 14.96 -5.34 10.97
C SER A 209 13.66 -6.09 10.71
N ILE A 210 13.35 -6.48 9.47
CA ILE A 210 12.16 -7.29 9.18
C ILE A 210 12.36 -8.70 9.74
N VAL A 211 11.54 -9.08 10.72
CA VAL A 211 11.63 -10.38 11.41
C VAL A 211 10.49 -11.33 11.06
N GLN A 212 9.34 -10.79 10.63
CA GLN A 212 8.18 -11.59 10.25
C GLN A 212 7.36 -10.91 9.15
N SER A 213 6.76 -11.70 8.26
CA SER A 213 5.76 -11.22 7.32
C SER A 213 4.62 -12.24 7.14
N SER A 214 3.38 -11.77 7.13
CA SER A 214 2.20 -12.64 6.98
C SER A 214 1.02 -11.93 6.33
N ILE A 215 0.05 -12.72 5.86
CA ILE A 215 -1.20 -12.22 5.27
C ILE A 215 -2.36 -12.77 6.12
N TYR A 216 -3.08 -11.87 6.77
CA TYR A 216 -4.17 -12.23 7.69
C TYR A 216 -5.40 -12.70 6.93
N LYS A 217 -5.82 -13.96 7.16
CA LYS A 217 -6.95 -14.60 6.46
C LYS A 217 -7.99 -15.22 7.40
N ASP A 218 -7.82 -15.09 8.72
CA ASP A 218 -8.73 -15.68 9.70
C ASP A 218 -10.13 -15.05 9.65
N GLU A 219 -10.19 -13.75 9.37
CA GLU A 219 -11.43 -13.02 9.13
C GLU A 219 -11.30 -12.17 7.87
N ARG A 220 -12.43 -11.95 7.19
CA ARG A 220 -12.48 -11.21 5.93
C ARG A 220 -13.18 -9.87 6.13
N PHE A 221 -12.45 -8.78 5.90
CA PHE A 221 -12.94 -7.41 6.04
C PHE A 221 -13.22 -6.73 4.70
N SER A 222 -12.53 -7.14 3.64
CA SER A 222 -12.71 -6.63 2.28
C SER A 222 -12.39 -7.71 1.23
N ASP A 223 -12.28 -7.31 -0.03
CA ASP A 223 -11.66 -8.10 -1.10
C ASP A 223 -10.13 -8.15 -1.00
N HIS A 224 -9.53 -7.35 -0.10
CA HIS A 224 -8.14 -7.46 0.31
C HIS A 224 -7.99 -8.19 1.66
N ALA A 225 -6.83 -8.77 1.88
CA ALA A 225 -6.38 -9.31 3.16
C ALA A 225 -5.30 -8.38 3.75
N PRO A 226 -5.32 -8.10 5.07
CA PRO A 226 -4.28 -7.31 5.72
C PRO A 226 -2.89 -7.92 5.54
N LEU A 227 -1.93 -7.10 5.13
CA LEU A 227 -0.50 -7.43 5.09
C LEU A 227 0.15 -6.99 6.41
N LEU A 228 0.68 -7.95 7.16
CA LEU A 228 1.36 -7.73 8.44
C LEU A 228 2.86 -7.93 8.26
N ILE A 229 3.67 -7.00 8.78
CA ILE A 229 5.12 -7.11 8.83
C ILE A 229 5.59 -6.60 10.18
N ASP A 230 6.39 -7.42 10.87
CA ASP A 230 6.99 -7.06 12.14
C ASP A 230 8.44 -6.64 11.92
N TYR A 231 8.78 -5.50 12.50
CA TYR A 231 10.12 -4.93 12.44
C TYR A 231 10.71 -4.87 13.85
N GLU A 232 11.92 -5.38 14.03
CA GLU A 232 12.74 -5.12 15.20
C GLU A 232 13.34 -3.71 15.08
N TYR A 233 12.50 -2.69 15.30
CA TYR A 233 12.84 -1.29 15.13
C TYR A 233 12.17 -0.45 16.21
N SER A 234 12.92 0.47 16.84
CA SER A 234 12.39 1.35 17.89
C SER A 234 11.91 2.68 17.32
N LEU A 235 10.67 3.04 17.65
CA LEU A 235 10.00 4.30 17.32
C LEU A 235 10.42 5.46 18.24
#